data_AF-A0A7R9M5H9-F1
#
_entry.id   AF-A0A7R9M5H9-F1
#
_cell.length_a   1.000
_cell.length_b   1.000
_cell.length_c   1.000
_cell.angle_alpha   90.00
_cell.angle_beta   90.00
_cell.angle_gamma   90.00
#
_symmetry.space_group_name_H-M   'P 1'
#
loop_
_entity.id
_entity.type
_entity.pdbx_description
1 polymer ?
#
loop_
_entity_poly.entity_id
_entity_poly.type
_entity_poly.pdbx_seq_one_letter_code
_entity_poly.pdbx_strand_id
1 'polypeptide(L)'
;ISSYAMSKFAVRAFSESLRNEVKQFDINVVVIEPSVYSTGLTDYNLWIDDFQTKWKETPEDVRRDYGPEKCDVMHERINAVMSTAKDSPQDVVDAMLDSITTATPKPYYYVYGLAERAIMTVLEALPPQFSDLALSEKLYFPLIKFFKNKNRI
;
A
#
# COMPACT_ATOMS: atom_id res chain seq x y z
N ILE A 1 -5.99 8.35 0.64
CA ILE A 1 -5.38 7.33 -0.24
C ILE A 1 -4.94 7.92 -1.58
N SER A 2 -5.79 8.66 -2.30
CA SER A 2 -5.44 9.18 -3.65
C SER A 2 -4.18 10.05 -3.69
N SER A 3 -4.03 11.00 -2.76
CA SER A 3 -2.82 11.83 -2.66
C SER A 3 -1.55 11.03 -2.33
N TYR A 4 -1.67 10.05 -1.44
CA TYR A 4 -0.59 9.12 -1.11
C TYR A 4 -0.19 8.27 -2.33
N ALA A 5 -1.16 7.66 -3.00
CA ALA A 5 -0.94 6.85 -4.19
C ALA A 5 -0.27 7.66 -5.30
N MET A 6 -0.75 8.88 -5.57
CA MET A 6 -0.12 9.82 -6.50
C MET A 6 1.35 10.06 -6.14
N SER A 7 1.64 10.36 -4.86
CA SER A 7 3.02 10.63 -4.43
C SER A 7 3.94 9.42 -4.62
N LYS A 8 3.45 8.20 -4.35
CA LYS A 8 4.22 6.97 -4.52
C LYS A 8 4.44 6.62 -5.99
N PHE A 9 3.43 6.85 -6.84
CA PHE A 9 3.58 6.70 -8.28
C PHE A 9 4.59 7.69 -8.86
N ALA A 10 4.57 8.94 -8.39
CA ALA A 10 5.52 9.96 -8.82
C ALA A 10 6.98 9.58 -8.48
N VAL A 11 7.23 9.00 -7.30
CA VAL A 11 8.56 8.48 -6.93
C VAL A 11 9.04 7.44 -7.94
N ARG A 12 8.19 6.50 -8.33
CA ARG A 12 8.54 5.46 -9.32
C ARG A 12 8.89 6.08 -10.68
N ALA A 13 8.02 6.94 -11.21
CA ALA A 13 8.26 7.60 -12.49
C ALA A 13 9.53 8.46 -12.49
N PHE A 14 9.79 9.17 -11.39
CA PHE A 14 11.00 9.95 -11.21
C PHE A 14 12.25 9.05 -11.20
N SER A 15 12.25 7.96 -10.44
CA SER A 15 13.37 7.02 -10.38
C SER A 15 13.64 6.32 -11.72
N GLU A 16 12.62 6.03 -12.52
CA GLU A 16 12.78 5.49 -13.88
C GLU A 16 13.46 6.47 -14.82
N SER A 17 13.01 7.72 -14.79
CA SER A 17 13.59 8.78 -15.62
C SER A 17 15.04 9.05 -15.21
N LEU A 18 15.29 9.21 -13.91
CA LEU A 18 16.61 9.47 -13.35
C LEU A 18 17.61 8.37 -13.71
N ARG A 19 17.20 7.09 -13.66
CA ARG A 19 18.04 5.95 -14.06
C ARG A 19 18.61 6.10 -15.46
N ASN A 20 17.80 6.58 -16.41
CA ASN A 20 18.25 6.78 -17.79
C ASN A 20 19.17 8.00 -17.92
N GLU A 21 18.86 9.10 -17.21
CA GLU A 21 19.64 10.33 -17.23
C GLU A 21 21.06 10.14 -16.66
N VAL A 22 21.19 9.35 -15.59
CA VAL A 22 22.49 9.16 -14.90
C VAL A 22 23.27 7.93 -15.36
N LYS A 23 22.71 7.11 -16.25
CA LYS A 23 23.34 5.87 -16.74
C LYS A 23 24.73 6.09 -17.32
N GLN A 24 24.94 7.21 -18.02
CA GLN A 24 26.24 7.58 -18.60
C GLN A 24 27.35 7.80 -17.58
N PHE A 25 27.00 8.03 -16.30
CA PHE A 25 27.93 8.22 -15.19
C PHE A 25 28.18 6.93 -14.40
N ASP A 26 27.68 5.79 -14.87
CA ASP A 26 27.77 4.50 -14.17
C ASP A 26 27.11 4.52 -12.77
N ILE A 27 26.08 5.35 -12.61
CA ILE A 27 25.31 5.46 -11.37
C ILE A 27 24.08 4.54 -11.44
N ASN A 28 23.98 3.61 -10.50
CA ASN A 28 22.80 2.76 -10.32
C ASN A 28 21.71 3.50 -9.53
N VAL A 29 20.51 3.58 -10.09
CA VAL A 29 19.30 4.03 -9.38
C VAL A 29 18.45 2.80 -9.04
N VAL A 30 18.04 2.66 -7.78
CA VAL A 30 17.28 1.49 -7.31
C VAL A 30 16.07 1.96 -6.52
N VAL A 31 14.94 1.27 -6.69
CA VAL A 31 13.71 1.50 -5.91
C VAL A 31 13.46 0.27 -5.04
N ILE A 32 13.32 0.49 -3.73
CA ILE A 32 12.87 -0.52 -2.78
C ILE A 32 11.39 -0.28 -2.49
N GLU A 33 10.55 -1.25 -2.81
CA GLU A 33 9.09 -1.17 -2.65
C GLU A 33 8.63 -2.10 -1.53
N PRO A 34 8.47 -1.59 -0.30
CA PRO A 34 8.01 -2.37 0.83
C PRO A 34 6.50 -2.63 0.81
N SER A 35 6.09 -3.76 1.41
CA SER A 35 4.72 -3.98 1.89
C SER A 35 4.40 -3.11 3.13
N VAL A 36 3.33 -3.44 3.84
CA VAL A 36 2.91 -2.80 5.09
C VAL A 36 3.71 -3.38 6.27
N TYR A 37 4.26 -2.52 7.12
CA TYR A 37 5.03 -2.89 8.31
C TYR A 37 4.56 -2.14 9.53
N SER A 38 4.59 -2.79 10.69
CA SER A 38 4.25 -2.24 11.99
C SER A 38 5.27 -1.16 12.38
N THR A 39 4.95 0.07 12.01
CA THR A 39 5.75 1.27 12.26
C THR A 39 4.83 2.38 12.74
N GLY A 40 5.39 3.52 13.16
CA GLY A 40 4.56 4.69 13.51
C GLY A 40 3.65 5.16 12.37
N LEU A 41 3.94 4.81 11.10
CA LEU A 41 3.09 5.11 9.95
C LEU A 41 1.83 4.24 9.87
N THR A 42 1.79 3.10 10.55
CA THR A 42 0.69 2.12 10.51
C THR A 42 0.01 1.95 11.87
N ASP A 43 0.16 2.93 12.76
CA ASP A 43 -0.53 2.92 14.04
C ASP A 43 -2.03 3.08 13.82
N TYR A 44 -2.79 2.04 14.16
CA TYR A 44 -4.24 2.00 13.99
C TYR A 44 -4.95 3.15 14.72
N ASN A 45 -4.57 3.42 15.97
CA ASN A 45 -5.26 4.42 16.79
C ASN A 45 -5.01 5.82 16.24
N LEU A 46 -3.76 6.14 15.87
CA LEU A 46 -3.43 7.42 15.25
C LEU A 46 -4.22 7.68 13.97
N TRP A 47 -4.38 6.66 13.12
CA TRP A 47 -5.14 6.78 11.87
C TRP A 47 -6.64 6.94 12.09
N ILE A 48 -7.21 6.20 13.04
CA ILE A 48 -8.63 6.30 13.36
C ILE A 48 -8.97 7.64 13.98
N ASP A 49 -8.19 8.10 14.94
CA ASP A 49 -8.45 9.36 15.64
C ASP A 49 -8.35 10.56 14.68
N ASP A 50 -7.33 10.57 13.81
CA ASP A 50 -7.17 11.58 12.75
C ASP A 50 -8.37 11.56 11.78
N PHE A 51 -8.78 10.37 11.34
CA PHE A 51 -9.92 10.24 10.43
C PHE A 51 -11.24 10.71 11.08
N GLN A 52 -11.53 10.28 12.31
CA GLN A 52 -12.74 10.68 13.02
C GLN A 52 -12.79 12.19 13.26
N THR A 53 -11.66 12.81 13.58
CA THR A 53 -11.55 14.27 13.77
C THR A 53 -11.87 14.99 12.48
N LYS A 54 -11.22 14.61 11.38
CA LYS A 54 -11.47 15.18 10.04
C LYS A 54 -12.92 14.96 9.58
N TRP A 55 -13.49 13.80 9.88
CA TRP A 55 -14.90 13.53 9.57
C TRP A 55 -15.83 14.47 10.33
N LYS A 56 -15.61 14.71 11.63
CA LYS A 56 -16.41 15.66 12.42
C LYS A 56 -16.32 17.10 11.91
N GLU A 57 -15.14 17.50 11.42
CA GLU A 57 -14.88 18.82 10.84
C GLU A 57 -15.42 18.98 9.41
N THR A 58 -15.76 17.88 8.74
CA THR A 58 -16.28 17.91 7.37
C THR A 58 -17.70 18.49 7.33
N PRO A 59 -17.99 19.42 6.39
CA PRO A 59 -19.34 19.98 6.20
C PRO A 59 -20.44 18.93 6.12
N GLU A 60 -21.62 19.24 6.65
CA GLU A 60 -22.73 18.29 6.78
C GLU A 60 -23.24 17.81 5.41
N ASP A 61 -23.32 18.70 4.42
CA ASP A 61 -23.70 18.38 3.06
C ASP A 61 -22.76 17.33 2.44
N VAL A 62 -21.45 17.50 2.61
CA VAL A 62 -20.45 16.53 2.15
C VAL A 62 -20.61 15.20 2.89
N ARG A 63 -20.76 15.21 4.22
CA ARG A 63 -20.98 13.97 4.99
C ARG A 63 -22.24 13.22 4.55
N ARG A 64 -23.31 13.94 4.21
CA ARG A 64 -24.55 13.36 3.70
C ARG A 64 -24.35 12.67 2.36
N ASP A 65 -23.57 13.27 1.45
CA ASP A 65 -23.26 12.67 0.14
C ASP A 65 -22.46 11.36 0.25
N TYR A 66 -21.56 11.27 1.22
CA TYR A 66 -20.80 10.04 1.50
C TYR A 66 -21.59 8.98 2.28
N GLY A 67 -22.67 9.38 2.95
CA GLY A 67 -23.53 8.51 3.75
C GLY A 67 -23.06 8.30 5.20
N PRO A 68 -23.99 7.99 6.12
CA PRO A 68 -23.69 7.89 7.55
C PRO A 68 -22.75 6.71 7.89
N GLU A 69 -22.79 5.65 7.10
CA GLU A 69 -21.99 4.42 7.29
C GLU A 69 -20.52 4.60 6.90
N LYS A 70 -20.14 5.71 6.25
CA LYS A 70 -18.79 5.89 5.72
C LYS A 70 -17.72 5.79 6.79
N CYS A 71 -18.03 6.25 8.00
CA CYS A 71 -17.12 6.20 9.12
C CYS A 71 -16.81 4.75 9.52
N ASP A 72 -17.84 3.91 9.63
CA ASP A 72 -17.69 2.50 10.02
C ASP A 72 -16.96 1.70 8.95
N VAL A 73 -17.30 1.93 7.68
CA VAL A 73 -16.61 1.32 6.54
C VAL A 73 -15.12 1.68 6.54
N MET A 74 -14.77 2.94 6.83
CA MET A 74 -13.37 3.36 6.89
C MET A 74 -12.63 2.73 8.08
N HIS A 75 -13.28 2.58 9.24
CA HIS A 75 -12.70 1.84 10.37
C HIS A 75 -12.33 0.42 9.98
N GLU A 76 -13.26 -0.30 9.34
CA GLU A 76 -12.99 -1.66 8.89
C GLU A 76 -11.83 -1.70 7.89
N ARG A 77 -11.68 -0.69 7.00
CA ARG A 77 -10.56 -0.64 6.03
C ARG A 77 -9.23 -0.49 6.72
N ILE A 78 -9.16 0.49 7.62
CA ILE A 78 -7.93 0.80 8.35
C ILE A 78 -7.54 -0.43 9.17
N ASN A 79 -8.47 -1.04 9.90
CA ASN A 79 -8.20 -2.27 10.65
C ASN A 79 -7.73 -3.42 9.74
N ALA A 80 -8.39 -3.61 8.59
CA ALA A 80 -8.03 -4.65 7.64
C ALA A 80 -6.59 -4.49 7.14
N VAL A 81 -6.22 -3.30 6.66
CA VAL A 81 -4.87 -2.99 6.15
C VAL A 81 -3.82 -3.05 7.27
N MET A 82 -4.07 -2.44 8.43
CA MET A 82 -3.10 -2.47 9.53
C MET A 82 -2.89 -3.90 10.05
N SER A 83 -3.90 -4.77 9.97
CA SER A 83 -3.75 -6.16 10.37
C SER A 83 -2.94 -7.03 9.41
N THR A 84 -2.58 -6.52 8.22
CA THR A 84 -1.61 -7.18 7.32
C THR A 84 -0.18 -6.70 7.53
N ALA A 85 0.04 -5.77 8.45
CA ALA A 85 1.37 -5.23 8.72
C ALA A 85 2.29 -6.32 9.28
N LYS A 86 3.49 -6.45 8.71
CA LYS A 86 4.54 -7.32 9.27
C LYS A 86 5.22 -6.64 10.45
N ASP A 87 5.59 -7.41 11.47
CA ASP A 87 6.20 -6.86 12.70
C ASP A 87 7.62 -6.31 12.50
N SER A 88 8.40 -6.93 11.59
CA SER A 88 9.81 -6.59 11.39
C SER A 88 10.08 -6.12 9.96
N PRO A 89 10.72 -4.95 9.76
CA PRO A 89 11.15 -4.46 8.46
C PRO A 89 12.48 -5.06 7.98
N GLN A 90 12.93 -6.17 8.56
CA GLN A 90 14.25 -6.74 8.25
C GLN A 90 14.41 -7.11 6.78
N ASP A 91 13.36 -7.62 6.11
CA ASP A 91 13.39 -7.92 4.68
C ASP A 91 13.59 -6.66 3.81
N VAL A 92 13.17 -5.48 4.29
CA VAL A 92 13.48 -4.19 3.65
C VAL A 92 14.95 -3.83 3.83
N VAL A 93 15.50 -4.03 5.03
CA VAL A 93 16.92 -3.79 5.32
C VAL A 93 17.80 -4.72 4.49
N ASP A 94 17.42 -5.98 4.36
CA ASP A 94 18.13 -6.97 3.55
C ASP A 94 18.09 -6.59 2.06
N ALA A 95 16.94 -6.10 1.56
CA ALA A 95 16.84 -5.59 0.20
C ALA A 95 17.72 -4.35 -0.04
N MET A 96 17.80 -3.44 0.93
CA MET A 96 18.72 -2.30 0.87
C MET A 96 20.18 -2.77 0.84
N LEU A 97 20.56 -3.72 1.70
CA LEU A 97 21.90 -4.28 1.74
C LEU A 97 22.26 -4.98 0.42
N ASP A 98 21.36 -5.78 -0.15
CA ASP A 98 21.58 -6.43 -1.45
C ASP A 98 21.76 -5.39 -2.57
N SER A 99 20.98 -4.31 -2.54
CA SER A 99 21.05 -3.27 -3.57
C SER A 99 22.38 -2.50 -3.62
N ILE A 100 23.07 -2.37 -2.47
CA ILE A 100 24.36 -1.67 -2.38
C ILE A 100 25.57 -2.60 -2.50
N THR A 101 25.39 -3.90 -2.28
CA THR A 101 26.48 -4.91 -2.32
C THR A 101 26.54 -5.65 -3.66
N THR A 102 25.44 -5.70 -4.42
CA THR A 102 25.40 -6.33 -5.74
C THR A 102 26.04 -5.44 -6.79
N ALA A 103 26.95 -6.02 -7.60
CA ALA A 103 27.65 -5.29 -8.66
C ALA A 103 26.70 -4.68 -9.72
N THR A 104 25.64 -5.41 -10.07
CA THR A 104 24.59 -4.96 -10.99
C THR A 104 23.21 -5.13 -10.34
N PRO A 105 22.80 -4.18 -9.47
CA PRO A 105 21.57 -4.32 -8.69
C PRO A 105 20.34 -4.26 -9.59
N LYS A 106 19.25 -4.88 -9.14
CA LYS A 106 17.98 -4.81 -9.86
C LYS A 106 17.43 -3.38 -9.80
N PRO A 107 16.72 -2.94 -10.86
CA PRO A 107 15.99 -1.69 -10.83
C PRO A 107 14.99 -1.56 -9.68
N TYR A 108 14.37 -2.68 -9.33
CA TYR A 108 13.26 -2.79 -8.39
C TYR A 108 13.48 -3.95 -7.44
N TYR A 109 13.34 -3.67 -6.15
CA TYR A 109 13.29 -4.65 -5.08
C TYR A 109 11.91 -4.63 -4.46
N TYR A 110 11.10 -5.61 -4.85
CA TYR A 110 9.75 -5.79 -4.35
C TYR A 110 9.78 -6.61 -3.07
N VAL A 111 9.47 -5.99 -1.94
CA VAL A 111 9.50 -6.61 -0.61
C VAL A 111 8.06 -6.96 -0.18
N TYR A 112 7.47 -7.91 -0.90
CA TYR A 112 6.11 -8.41 -0.69
C TYR A 112 6.10 -9.88 -0.29
N GLY A 113 5.03 -10.33 0.38
CA GLY A 113 4.76 -11.76 0.51
C GLY A 113 4.39 -12.39 -0.85
N LEU A 114 4.57 -13.71 -1.00
CA LEU A 114 4.20 -14.42 -2.24
C LEU A 114 2.71 -14.22 -2.61
N ALA A 115 1.83 -14.27 -1.61
CA ALA A 115 0.39 -14.07 -1.80
C ALA A 115 0.06 -12.64 -2.27
N GLU A 116 0.66 -11.63 -1.63
CA GLU A 116 0.48 -10.23 -1.98
C GLU A 116 0.96 -9.95 -3.41
N ARG A 117 2.15 -10.47 -3.77
CA ARG A 117 2.68 -10.35 -5.13
C ARG A 117 1.73 -10.99 -6.16
N ALA A 118 1.17 -12.16 -5.87
CA ALA A 118 0.22 -12.80 -6.76
C ALA A 118 -1.06 -11.97 -6.93
N ILE A 119 -1.60 -11.43 -5.84
CA ILE A 119 -2.79 -10.56 -5.87
C ILE A 119 -2.51 -9.30 -6.69
N MET A 120 -1.42 -8.59 -6.44
CA MET A 120 -1.07 -7.37 -7.17
C MET A 120 -0.85 -7.65 -8.66
N THR A 121 -0.12 -8.72 -8.99
CA THR A 121 0.11 -9.11 -10.39
C THR A 121 -1.20 -9.40 -11.13
N VAL A 122 -2.14 -10.08 -10.47
CA VAL A 122 -3.47 -10.36 -11.06
C VAL A 122 -4.26 -9.06 -11.23
N LEU A 123 -4.31 -8.19 -10.22
CA LEU A 123 -5.04 -6.92 -10.28
C LEU A 123 -4.48 -5.97 -11.35
N GLU A 124 -3.17 -5.96 -11.57
CA GLU A 124 -2.52 -5.17 -12.62
C GLU A 124 -2.76 -5.73 -14.03
N ALA A 125 -2.90 -7.05 -14.16
CA ALA A 125 -3.16 -7.70 -15.44
C ALA A 125 -4.66 -7.66 -15.85
N LEU A 126 -5.56 -7.46 -14.89
CA LEU A 126 -7.00 -7.39 -15.13
C LEU A 126 -7.39 -6.06 -15.79
N PRO A 127 -8.41 -6.06 -16.69
CA PRO A 127 -9.02 -4.82 -17.15
C PRO A 127 -9.54 -3.97 -15.97
N PRO A 128 -9.48 -2.63 -16.04
CA PRO A 128 -9.81 -1.75 -14.91
C PRO A 128 -11.17 -2.02 -14.28
N GLN A 129 -12.17 -2.41 -15.08
CA GLN A 129 -13.52 -2.69 -14.59
C GLN A 129 -13.55 -3.84 -13.58
N PHE A 130 -12.70 -4.86 -13.77
CA PHE A 130 -12.61 -6.01 -12.88
C PHE A 130 -11.75 -5.70 -11.65
N SER A 131 -10.68 -4.92 -11.82
CA SER A 131 -9.84 -4.48 -10.70
C SER A 131 -10.62 -3.54 -9.77
N ASP A 132 -11.38 -2.61 -10.32
CA ASP A 132 -12.26 -1.71 -9.57
C ASP A 132 -13.36 -2.48 -8.83
N LEU A 133 -13.93 -3.52 -9.47
CA LEU A 133 -14.91 -4.40 -8.84
C LEU A 133 -14.28 -5.21 -7.70
N ALA A 134 -13.06 -5.74 -7.89
CA ALA A 134 -12.32 -6.47 -6.87
C ALA A 134 -11.98 -5.59 -5.65
N LEU A 135 -11.64 -4.32 -5.88
CA LEU A 135 -11.34 -3.33 -4.85
C LEU A 135 -12.60 -2.63 -4.28
N SER A 136 -13.77 -2.93 -4.84
CA SER A 136 -15.03 -2.35 -4.38
C SER A 136 -15.32 -2.73 -2.92
N GLU A 137 -16.03 -1.84 -2.21
CA GLU A 137 -16.43 -2.05 -0.82
C GLU A 137 -17.23 -3.35 -0.63
N LYS A 138 -17.89 -3.85 -1.68
CA LYS A 138 -18.73 -5.04 -1.62
C LYS A 138 -17.96 -6.35 -1.72
N LEU A 139 -16.77 -6.37 -2.31
CA LEU A 139 -16.02 -7.60 -2.60
C LEU A 139 -14.69 -7.70 -1.84
N TYR A 140 -13.98 -6.59 -1.66
CA TYR A 140 -12.66 -6.57 -1.04
C TYR A 140 -12.71 -6.92 0.46
N PHE A 141 -13.68 -6.37 1.19
CA PHE A 141 -13.78 -6.58 2.64
C PHE A 141 -14.21 -7.97 3.06
N PRO A 142 -15.23 -8.61 2.42
CA PRO A 142 -15.57 -10.00 2.73
C PRO A 142 -14.38 -10.95 2.53
N LEU A 143 -13.58 -10.72 1.48
CA LEU A 143 -12.40 -11.52 1.18
C LEU A 143 -11.33 -11.37 2.27
N ILE A 144 -10.98 -10.15 2.68
CA ILE A 144 -10.01 -9.95 3.76
C ILE A 144 -10.50 -10.57 5.07
N LYS A 145 -11.78 -10.41 5.40
CA LYS A 145 -12.39 -11.00 6.61
C LYS A 145 -12.35 -12.54 6.56
N PHE A 146 -12.60 -13.12 5.39
CA PHE A 146 -12.55 -14.57 5.15
C PHE A 146 -11.13 -15.15 5.33
N PHE A 147 -10.11 -14.52 4.73
CA PHE A 147 -8.73 -14.96 4.87
C PHE A 147 -8.19 -14.75 6.31
N LYS A 148 -8.62 -13.70 7.01
CA LYS A 148 -8.27 -13.46 8.42
C LYS A 148 -8.84 -14.51 9.38
N ASN A 149 -10.07 -14.97 9.16
CA ASN A 149 -10.68 -16.02 10.00
C ASN A 149 -10.02 -17.39 9.83
N LYS A 150 -9.39 -17.65 8.68
CA LYS A 150 -8.76 -18.95 8.39
C LYS A 150 -7.34 -19.10 8.98
N ASN A 151 -6.64 -17.99 9.21
CA ASN A 151 -5.30 -17.95 9.82
C ASN A 151 -5.32 -17.86 11.36
N ARG A 152 -6.48 -18.04 12.00
CA ARG A 152 -6.69 -18.02 13.45
C ARG A 152 -6.96 -19.41 14.06
N ILE A 153 -6.73 -20.49 13.30
CA ILE A 153 -6.88 -21.89 13.72
C ILE A 153 -5.52 -22.56 13.70
#